data_AF-A0A815LGL6-F1
#
_entry.id   AF-A0A815LGL6-F1
#
_cell.length_a   1.000
_cell.length_b   1.000
_cell.length_c   1.000
_cell.angle_alpha   90.00
_cell.angle_beta   90.00
_cell.angle_gamma   90.00
#
_symmetry.space_group_name_H-M   'P 1'
#
loop_
_entity.id
_entity.type
_entity.pdbx_description
1 polymer ?
#
loop_
_entity_poly.entity_id
_entity_poly.type
_entity_poly.pdbx_seq_one_letter_code
_entity_poly.pdbx_strand_id
1 'polypeptide(L)'
;MCCWFGFAASLAGIIGALCLSALVDRPRFRRSLKSFMLICFIGCFVSVLCFQFCVRTVFSDKPLISSASILIGFSLSFAGLFQGASSPLVYETSAEIMFPLPESLSASILVQWNNIACVILLFVASQQYKLINLLVLIVIAVSILMVSFTRVTYKRQDEDSRKTAAIVVQSVELDSRVPE
;
A
#
# COMPACT_ATOMS: atom_id res chain seq x y z
N MET A 1 17.92 18.27 13.81
CA MET A 1 17.66 18.13 12.35
C MET A 1 17.06 16.77 11.98
N CYS A 2 17.52 15.65 12.54
CA CYS A 2 16.99 14.31 12.23
C CYS A 2 15.49 14.13 12.54
N CYS A 3 14.97 14.75 13.60
CA CYS A 3 13.55 14.66 13.97
C CYS A 3 12.61 15.24 12.91
N TRP A 4 13.08 16.25 12.15
CA TRP A 4 12.26 16.89 11.11
C TRP A 4 12.04 15.97 9.91
N PHE A 5 13.03 15.14 9.56
CA PHE A 5 12.91 14.17 8.48
C PHE A 5 11.92 13.06 8.82
N GLY A 6 11.94 12.55 10.06
CA GLY A 6 10.95 11.57 10.52
C GLY A 6 9.54 12.14 10.56
N PHE A 7 9.39 13.37 11.05
CA PHE A 7 8.09 14.06 11.07
C PHE A 7 7.54 14.29 9.65
N ALA A 8 8.37 14.78 8.72
CA ALA A 8 7.98 15.00 7.34
C ALA A 8 7.57 13.70 6.63
N ALA A 9 8.30 12.61 6.86
CA ALA A 9 7.97 11.30 6.29
C ALA A 9 6.63 10.76 6.81
N SER A 10 6.37 10.88 8.11
CA SER A 10 5.11 10.47 8.71
C SER A 10 3.94 11.31 8.20
N LEU A 11 4.11 12.63 8.10
CA LEU A 11 3.08 13.53 7.57
C LEU A 11 2.79 13.22 6.10
N ALA A 12 3.84 13.01 5.29
CA ALA A 12 3.70 12.60 3.89
C ALA A 12 2.98 11.25 3.76
N GLY A 13 3.23 10.31 4.68
CA GLY A 13 2.51 9.03 4.73
C GLY A 13 1.03 9.19 5.03
N ILE A 14 0.64 10.06 5.97
CA ILE A 14 -0.77 10.35 6.27
C ILE A 14 -1.45 10.99 5.05
N ILE A 15 -0.80 11.98 4.42
CA ILE A 15 -1.32 12.63 3.22
C ILE A 15 -1.47 11.60 2.09
N GLY A 16 -0.47 10.74 1.89
CA GLY A 16 -0.51 9.65 0.91
C GLY A 16 -1.68 8.70 1.15
N ALA A 17 -1.89 8.28 2.40
CA ALA A 17 -3.01 7.44 2.78
C ALA A 17 -4.36 8.11 2.47
N LEU A 18 -4.56 9.36 2.89
CA LEU A 18 -5.80 10.10 2.66
C LEU A 18 -6.08 10.34 1.17
N CYS A 19 -5.07 10.77 0.42
CA CYS A 19 -5.21 11.01 -1.01
C CYS A 19 -5.54 9.74 -1.78
N LEU A 20 -4.89 8.61 -1.46
CA LEU A 20 -5.14 7.36 -2.16
C LEU A 20 -6.49 6.76 -1.78
N SER A 21 -6.89 6.80 -0.50
CA SER A 21 -8.23 6.38 -0.07
C SER A 21 -9.32 7.17 -0.80
N ALA A 22 -9.18 8.50 -0.87
CA ALA A 22 -10.14 9.34 -1.60
C ALA A 22 -10.15 9.08 -3.12
N LEU A 23 -9.01 8.67 -3.68
CA LEU A 23 -8.90 8.33 -5.10
C LEU A 23 -9.54 6.96 -5.41
N VAL A 24 -9.46 6.03 -4.47
CA VAL A 24 -9.99 4.67 -4.56
C VAL A 24 -11.52 4.63 -4.47
N ASP A 25 -12.13 5.55 -3.72
CA ASP A 25 -13.58 5.73 -3.65
C ASP A 25 -14.22 6.06 -5.03
N ARG A 26 -13.42 6.44 -6.04
CA ARG A 26 -13.94 6.69 -7.39
C ARG A 26 -14.34 5.35 -8.06
N PRO A 27 -15.60 5.22 -8.53
CA PRO A 27 -16.12 3.95 -9.07
C PRO A 27 -15.38 3.42 -10.31
N ARG A 28 -14.71 4.31 -11.07
CA ARG A 28 -13.90 3.94 -12.22
C ARG A 28 -12.56 3.30 -11.84
N PHE A 29 -12.07 3.56 -10.63
CA PHE A 29 -10.77 3.10 -10.13
C PHE A 29 -10.86 1.81 -9.31
N ARG A 30 -12.06 1.45 -8.85
CA ARG A 30 -12.34 0.20 -8.12
C ARG A 30 -11.99 -1.09 -8.85
N ARG A 31 -11.98 -1.09 -10.20
CA ARG A 31 -11.59 -2.25 -11.02
C ARG A 31 -10.07 -2.42 -11.18
N SER A 32 -9.29 -1.40 -10.85
CA SER A 32 -7.84 -1.35 -11.09
C SER A 32 -7.02 -1.28 -9.80
N LEU A 33 -7.57 -1.74 -8.67
CA LEU A 33 -6.91 -1.73 -7.36
C LEU A 33 -5.52 -2.39 -7.42
N LYS A 34 -5.39 -3.52 -8.10
CA LYS A 34 -4.10 -4.19 -8.34
C LYS A 34 -3.07 -3.29 -9.03
N SER A 35 -3.46 -2.53 -10.05
CA SER A 35 -2.53 -1.66 -10.77
C SER A 35 -2.08 -0.49 -9.91
N PHE A 36 -2.97 0.09 -9.10
CA PHE A 36 -2.60 1.14 -8.13
C PHE A 36 -1.65 0.62 -7.05
N MET A 37 -1.89 -0.61 -6.59
CA MET A 37 -1.03 -1.27 -5.61
C MET A 37 0.38 -1.47 -6.17
N LEU A 38 0.48 -1.96 -7.40
CA LEU A 38 1.77 -2.11 -8.08
C LEU A 38 2.47 -0.77 -8.31
N ILE A 39 1.76 0.27 -8.75
CA ILE A 39 2.33 1.61 -8.93
C ILE A 39 2.88 2.14 -7.61
N CYS A 40 2.16 1.99 -6.49
CA CYS A 40 2.63 2.42 -5.17
C CYS A 40 3.84 1.61 -4.71
N PHE A 41 3.86 0.28 -4.89
CA PHE A 41 5.02 -0.53 -4.53
C PHE A 41 6.25 -0.24 -5.39
N ILE A 42 6.08 -0.03 -6.70
CA ILE A 42 7.17 0.36 -7.60
C ILE A 42 7.69 1.75 -7.22
N GLY A 43 6.80 2.71 -6.95
CA GLY A 43 7.17 4.05 -6.48
C GLY A 43 7.93 4.02 -5.15
N CYS A 44 7.51 3.16 -4.22
CA CYS A 44 8.21 2.91 -2.97
C CYS A 44 9.59 2.28 -3.22
N PHE A 45 9.68 1.27 -4.08
CA PHE A 45 10.94 0.60 -4.43
C PHE A 45 11.95 1.57 -5.05
N VAL A 46 11.53 2.40 -6.01
CA VAL A 46 12.38 3.43 -6.62
C VAL A 46 12.83 4.46 -5.58
N SER A 47 11.94 4.86 -4.67
CA SER A 47 12.27 5.81 -3.60
C SER A 47 13.31 5.23 -2.64
N VAL A 48 13.14 3.97 -2.20
CA VAL A 48 14.09 3.27 -1.32
C VAL A 48 15.41 2.97 -2.02
N LEU A 49 15.39 2.63 -3.32
CA LEU A 49 16.60 2.52 -4.13
C LEU A 49 17.36 3.85 -4.20
N CYS A 50 16.66 4.95 -4.48
CA CYS A 50 17.25 6.28 -4.54
C CYS A 50 17.88 6.66 -3.18
N PHE A 51 17.19 6.34 -2.07
CA PHE A 51 17.72 6.49 -0.72
C PHE A 51 18.99 5.64 -0.50
N GLN A 52 18.99 4.39 -0.96
CA GLN A 52 20.12 3.46 -0.84
C GLN A 52 21.34 3.91 -1.67
N PHE A 53 21.14 4.58 -2.80
CA PHE A 53 22.22 5.20 -3.59
C PHE A 53 22.74 6.50 -2.95
N CYS A 54 21.89 7.23 -2.22
CA CYS A 54 22.28 8.46 -1.52
C CYS A 54 23.00 8.19 -0.18
N VAL A 55 22.71 7.06 0.47
CA VAL A 55 23.28 6.66 1.77
C VAL A 55 24.43 5.66 1.56
N ARG A 56 25.53 5.85 2.29
CA ARG A 56 26.70 4.97 2.28
C ARG A 56 26.29 3.56 2.70
N THR A 57 26.38 2.59 1.78
CA THR A 57 25.89 1.22 1.98
C THR A 57 27.02 0.21 1.85
N VAL A 58 26.77 -1.03 2.28
CA VAL A 58 27.75 -2.13 2.45
C VAL A 58 28.62 -2.39 1.22
N PHE A 59 28.15 -2.02 0.02
CA PHE A 59 28.83 -2.29 -1.26
C PHE A 59 29.75 -1.17 -1.77
N SER A 60 29.69 0.06 -1.22
CA SER A 60 30.53 1.15 -1.73
C SER A 60 30.82 2.21 -0.68
N ASP A 61 32.10 2.37 -0.34
CA ASP A 61 32.59 3.30 0.68
C ASP A 61 32.55 4.77 0.23
N LYS A 62 32.09 5.09 -0.98
CA LYS A 62 32.00 6.47 -1.47
C LYS A 62 30.57 6.82 -1.88
N PRO A 63 29.95 7.90 -1.34
CA PRO A 63 28.69 8.41 -1.88
C PRO A 63 28.93 8.91 -3.30
N LEU A 64 28.29 8.28 -4.29
CA LEU A 64 28.44 8.62 -5.73
C LEU A 64 27.77 9.97 -6.08
N ILE A 65 26.87 10.47 -5.23
CA ILE A 65 26.16 11.74 -5.40
C ILE A 65 26.40 12.58 -4.15
N SER A 66 26.90 13.81 -4.35
CA SER A 66 27.10 14.80 -3.29
C SER A 66 25.84 14.93 -2.44
N SER A 67 25.93 14.60 -1.15
CA SER A 67 24.80 14.44 -0.23
C SER A 67 24.07 15.75 0.02
N ALA A 68 23.16 16.13 -0.88
CA ALA A 68 22.16 17.15 -0.59
C ALA A 68 21.15 16.57 0.39
N SER A 69 21.16 17.01 1.64
CA SER A 69 20.17 16.63 2.68
C SER A 69 18.72 16.76 2.21
N ILE A 70 18.47 17.62 1.22
CA ILE A 70 17.19 17.83 0.56
C ILE A 70 16.76 16.58 -0.24
N LEU A 71 17.67 15.95 -0.99
CA LEU A 71 17.37 14.77 -1.80
C LEU A 71 17.02 13.56 -0.93
N ILE A 72 17.73 13.39 0.18
CA ILE A 72 17.46 12.36 1.19
C ILE A 72 16.07 12.59 1.81
N GLY A 73 15.75 13.83 2.19
CA GLY A 73 14.43 14.19 2.71
C GLY A 73 13.31 13.97 1.71
N PHE A 74 13.52 14.31 0.45
CA PHE A 74 12.54 14.12 -0.61
C PHE A 74 12.27 12.64 -0.87
N SER A 75 13.33 11.84 -1.00
CA SER A 75 13.25 10.39 -1.17
C SER A 75 12.55 9.70 0.02
N LEU A 76 12.84 10.12 1.25
CA LEU A 76 12.20 9.60 2.45
C LEU A 76 10.71 9.98 2.54
N SER A 77 10.36 11.22 2.21
CA SER A 77 8.97 11.67 2.16
C SER A 77 8.17 10.95 1.09
N PHE A 78 8.76 10.71 -0.10
CA PHE A 78 8.11 9.93 -1.16
C PHE A 78 7.94 8.46 -0.77
N ALA A 79 8.95 7.85 -0.16
CA ALA A 79 8.83 6.50 0.38
C ALA A 79 7.70 6.41 1.42
N GLY A 80 7.63 7.38 2.35
CA GLY A 80 6.56 7.49 3.33
C GLY A 80 5.18 7.65 2.69
N LEU A 81 5.06 8.52 1.69
CA LEU A 81 3.82 8.75 0.94
C LEU A 81 3.32 7.47 0.29
N PHE A 82 4.16 6.79 -0.49
CA PHE A 82 3.76 5.54 -1.17
C PHE A 82 3.48 4.41 -0.19
N GLN A 83 4.23 4.32 0.90
CA GLN A 83 3.98 3.34 1.95
C GLN A 83 2.64 3.59 2.65
N GLY A 84 2.36 4.84 3.03
CA GLY A 84 1.08 5.25 3.63
C GLY A 84 -0.09 5.00 2.69
N ALA A 85 0.07 5.36 1.42
CA ALA A 85 -0.90 5.14 0.36
C ALA A 85 -1.21 3.65 0.11
N SER A 86 -0.21 2.77 0.29
CA SER A 86 -0.40 1.33 0.09
C SER A 86 -1.24 0.66 1.18
N SER A 87 -1.28 1.23 2.39
CA SER A 87 -1.98 0.64 3.54
C SER A 87 -3.49 0.41 3.29
N PRO A 88 -4.30 1.43 2.94
CA PRO A 88 -5.73 1.24 2.68
C PRO A 88 -5.97 0.25 1.52
N LEU A 89 -5.12 0.29 0.50
CA LEU A 89 -5.23 -0.56 -0.68
C LEU A 89 -5.02 -2.05 -0.35
N VAL A 90 -4.06 -2.35 0.53
CA VAL A 90 -3.83 -3.71 1.06
C VAL A 90 -5.03 -4.18 1.85
N TYR A 91 -5.61 -3.33 2.71
CA TYR A 91 -6.80 -3.68 3.49
C TYR A 91 -7.99 -4.00 2.58
N GLU A 92 -8.29 -3.16 1.59
CA GLU A 92 -9.38 -3.42 0.64
C GLU A 92 -9.16 -4.71 -0.15
N THR A 93 -7.96 -4.89 -0.72
CA THR A 93 -7.63 -6.09 -1.50
C THR A 93 -7.74 -7.36 -0.63
N SER A 94 -7.33 -7.29 0.63
CA SER A 94 -7.45 -8.42 1.56
C SER A 94 -8.91 -8.75 1.89
N ALA A 95 -9.76 -7.73 2.05
CA ALA A 95 -11.19 -7.91 2.30
C ALA A 95 -11.88 -8.52 1.07
N GLU A 96 -11.45 -8.17 -0.14
CA GLU A 96 -11.95 -8.79 -1.38
C GLU A 96 -11.54 -10.26 -1.52
N ILE A 97 -10.30 -10.61 -1.14
CA ILE A 97 -9.80 -11.99 -1.20
C ILE A 97 -10.49 -12.89 -0.16
N MET A 98 -10.80 -12.36 1.02
CA MET A 98 -11.39 -13.13 2.13
C MET A 98 -12.90 -13.36 2.03
N PHE A 99 -13.58 -12.87 0.99
CA PHE A 99 -15.01 -13.09 0.82
C PHE A 99 -15.37 -14.59 0.87
N PRO A 100 -16.36 -15.04 1.68
CA PRO A 100 -17.43 -14.27 2.34
C PRO A 100 -17.20 -13.95 3.85
N LEU A 101 -15.96 -13.93 4.33
CA LEU A 101 -15.66 -13.66 5.75
C LEU A 101 -15.89 -12.18 6.12
N PRO A 102 -16.17 -11.87 7.40
CA PRO A 102 -16.29 -10.50 7.88
C PRO A 102 -14.96 -9.73 7.75
N GLU A 103 -15.06 -8.47 7.34
CA GLU A 103 -13.90 -7.56 7.11
C GLU A 103 -13.04 -7.37 8.36
N SER A 104 -13.63 -7.47 9.54
CA SER A 104 -12.91 -7.34 10.81
C SER A 104 -11.84 -8.43 10.99
N LEU A 105 -12.04 -9.62 10.41
CA LEU A 105 -11.06 -10.70 10.47
C LEU A 105 -9.86 -10.42 9.56
N SER A 106 -10.07 -9.94 8.32
CA SER A 106 -8.97 -9.63 7.41
C SER A 106 -8.07 -8.53 7.97
N ALA A 107 -8.69 -7.50 8.54
CA ALA A 107 -7.95 -6.41 9.18
C ALA A 107 -7.13 -6.91 10.39
N SER A 108 -7.72 -7.77 11.22
CA SER A 108 -7.05 -8.31 12.41
C SER A 108 -5.84 -9.18 12.04
N ILE A 109 -5.96 -10.02 11.00
CA ILE A 109 -4.88 -10.88 10.53
C ILE A 109 -3.72 -10.04 9.96
N LEU A 110 -4.03 -9.01 9.16
CA LEU A 110 -3.02 -8.09 8.63
C LEU A 110 -2.26 -7.36 9.74
N VAL A 111 -2.97 -6.84 10.74
CA VAL A 111 -2.34 -6.15 11.87
C VAL A 111 -1.47 -7.09 12.68
N GLN A 112 -1.91 -8.32 12.92
CA GLN A 112 -1.11 -9.31 13.63
C GLN A 112 0.17 -9.65 12.87
N TRP A 113 0.08 -9.86 11.56
CA TRP A 113 1.25 -10.12 10.72
C TRP A 113 2.21 -8.94 10.68
N ASN A 114 1.68 -7.71 10.61
CA ASN A 114 2.48 -6.48 10.64
C ASN A 114 3.25 -6.34 11.96
N ASN A 115 2.62 -6.64 13.10
CA ASN A 115 3.29 -6.60 14.40
C ASN A 115 4.42 -7.64 14.51
N ILE A 116 4.19 -8.86 14.01
CA ILE A 116 5.23 -9.91 13.97
C ILE A 116 6.42 -9.44 13.12
N ALA A 117 6.16 -8.87 11.93
CA ALA A 117 7.20 -8.33 11.07
C ALA A 117 7.99 -7.19 11.75
N CYS A 118 7.31 -6.29 12.46
CA CYS A 118 7.95 -5.22 13.24
C CYS A 118 8.87 -5.77 14.33
N VAL A 119 8.46 -6.80 15.06
CA VAL A 119 9.30 -7.43 16.10
C VAL A 119 10.56 -8.06 15.48
N ILE A 120 10.41 -8.76 14.35
CA ILE A 120 11.54 -9.36 13.63
C ILE A 120 12.50 -8.25 13.16
N LEU A 121 11.97 -7.18 12.56
CA LEU A 121 12.76 -6.04 12.10
C LEU A 121 13.51 -5.35 13.25
N LEU A 122 12.86 -5.16 14.40
CA LEU A 122 13.48 -4.56 15.60
C LEU A 122 14.65 -5.42 16.11
N PHE A 123 14.48 -6.75 16.14
CA PHE A 123 15.54 -7.65 16.57
C PHE A 123 16.75 -7.61 15.63
N VAL A 124 16.52 -7.61 14.32
CA VAL A 124 17.58 -7.48 13.30
C VAL A 124 18.24 -6.11 13.35
N ALA A 125 17.45 -5.05 13.55
CA ALA A 125 17.94 -3.68 13.63
C ALA A 125 18.89 -3.46 14.80
N SER A 126 18.61 -4.11 15.94
CA SER A 126 19.47 -4.06 17.12
C SER A 126 20.84 -4.70 16.91
N GLN A 127 20.96 -5.67 16.00
CA GLN A 127 22.22 -6.39 15.73
C GLN A 127 23.02 -5.73 14.60
N GLN A 128 22.38 -5.37 13.48
CA GLN A 128 23.09 -4.84 12.31
C GLN A 128 22.27 -3.80 11.53
N TYR A 129 22.43 -2.52 11.89
CA TYR A 129 21.73 -1.41 11.22
C TYR A 129 22.00 -1.31 9.71
N LYS A 130 23.16 -1.78 9.24
CA LYS A 130 23.54 -1.76 7.82
C LYS A 130 22.72 -2.75 6.98
N LEU A 131 22.24 -3.84 7.58
CA LEU A 131 21.43 -4.85 6.89
C LEU A 131 19.96 -4.43 6.77
N ILE A 132 19.48 -3.51 7.61
CA ILE A 132 18.07 -3.08 7.61
C ILE A 132 17.66 -2.56 6.23
N ASN A 133 18.42 -1.65 5.65
CA ASN A 133 18.05 -1.07 4.36
C ASN A 133 18.05 -2.10 3.23
N LEU A 134 19.01 -3.03 3.24
CA LEU A 134 19.07 -4.14 2.28
C LEU A 134 17.86 -5.07 2.45
N LEU A 135 17.50 -5.39 3.70
CA LEU A 135 16.39 -6.24 4.03
C LEU A 135 15.06 -5.59 3.60
N VAL A 136 14.85 -4.30 3.89
CA VAL A 136 13.68 -3.54 3.43
C VAL A 136 13.58 -3.57 1.91
N LEU A 137 14.70 -3.40 1.19
CA LEU A 137 14.72 -3.44 -0.26
C LEU A 137 14.34 -4.83 -0.82
N ILE A 138 14.87 -5.90 -0.22
CA ILE A 138 14.51 -7.29 -0.57
C ILE A 138 13.03 -7.55 -0.29
N VAL A 139 12.53 -7.11 0.87
CA VAL A 139 11.11 -7.29 1.23
C VAL A 139 10.19 -6.57 0.25
N ILE A 140 10.52 -5.34 -0.16
CA ILE A 140 9.73 -4.60 -1.17
C ILE A 140 9.79 -5.31 -2.52
N ALA A 141 10.96 -5.80 -2.94
CA ALA A 141 11.10 -6.54 -4.19
C ALA A 141 10.27 -7.84 -4.20
N VAL A 142 10.33 -8.61 -3.11
CA VAL A 142 9.53 -9.82 -2.91
C VAL A 142 8.04 -9.49 -2.88
N SER A 143 7.65 -8.38 -2.24
CA SER A 143 6.26 -7.91 -2.20
C SER A 143 5.74 -7.56 -3.59
N ILE A 144 6.52 -6.83 -4.40
CA ILE A 144 6.18 -6.55 -5.80
C ILE A 144 5.95 -7.85 -6.56
N LEU A 145 6.88 -8.80 -6.44
CA LEU A 145 6.81 -10.09 -7.12
C LEU A 145 5.56 -10.87 -6.70
N MET A 146 5.28 -10.97 -5.40
CA MET A 146 4.07 -11.63 -4.89
C MET A 146 2.78 -10.97 -5.36
N VAL A 147 2.71 -9.64 -5.38
CA VAL A 147 1.53 -8.90 -5.86
C VAL A 147 1.37 -9.08 -7.37
N SER A 148 2.46 -9.11 -8.14
CA SER A 148 2.42 -9.39 -9.57
C SER A 148 1.81 -10.76 -9.86
N PHE A 149 2.22 -11.79 -9.11
CA PHE A 149 1.71 -13.17 -9.29
C PHE A 149 0.32 -13.41 -8.70
N THR A 150 -0.09 -12.66 -7.67
CA THR A 150 -1.43 -12.79 -7.09
C THR A 150 -2.50 -12.41 -8.10
N ARG A 151 -3.36 -13.36 -8.45
CA ARG A 151 -4.58 -13.08 -9.22
C ARG A 151 -5.69 -12.70 -8.25
N VAL A 152 -6.02 -11.40 -8.19
CA VAL A 152 -7.17 -10.91 -7.43
C VAL A 152 -8.42 -11.17 -8.26
N THR A 153 -9.34 -12.00 -7.74
CA THR A 153 -10.66 -12.22 -8.33
C THR A 153 -11.67 -11.40 -7.54
N TYR A 154 -12.25 -10.38 -8.17
CA TYR A 154 -13.16 -9.41 -7.56
C TYR A 154 -14.58 -9.98 -7.31
N LYS A 155 -14.69 -11.05 -6.49
CA LYS A 155 -15.97 -11.74 -6.24
C LYS A 155 -17.02 -10.84 -5.56
N ARG A 156 -16.60 -9.95 -4.67
CA ARG A 156 -17.49 -9.06 -3.93
C ARG A 156 -18.12 -7.97 -4.82
N GLN A 157 -17.34 -7.39 -5.73
CA GLN A 157 -17.86 -6.37 -6.66
C GLN A 157 -18.89 -6.95 -7.63
N ASP A 158 -18.69 -8.20 -8.06
CA ASP A 158 -19.65 -8.90 -8.93
C ASP A 158 -20.97 -9.17 -8.19
N GLU A 159 -20.92 -9.53 -6.91
CA GLU A 159 -22.12 -9.72 -6.09
C GLU A 159 -22.87 -8.42 -5.79
N ASP A 160 -22.17 -7.33 -5.44
CA ASP A 160 -22.80 -6.02 -5.20
C ASP A 160 -23.45 -5.47 -6.48
N SER A 161 -22.79 -5.65 -7.63
CA SER A 161 -23.34 -5.28 -8.95
C SER A 161 -24.60 -6.10 -9.26
N ARG A 162 -24.60 -7.39 -8.94
CA ARG A 162 -25.73 -8.29 -9.16
C ARG A 162 -26.91 -7.98 -8.24
N LYS A 163 -26.66 -7.63 -6.97
CA LYS A 163 -27.71 -7.17 -6.03
C LYS A 163 -28.32 -5.85 -6.48
N THR A 164 -27.50 -4.90 -6.93
CA THR A 164 -27.98 -3.60 -7.42
C THR A 164 -28.83 -3.76 -8.68
N ALA A 165 -28.40 -4.59 -9.64
CA ALA A 165 -29.18 -4.90 -10.82
C ALA A 165 -30.52 -5.56 -10.49
N ALA A 166 -30.56 -6.48 -9.52
CA ALA A 166 -31.80 -7.12 -9.07
C ALA A 166 -32.78 -6.12 -8.44
N ILE A 167 -32.29 -5.18 -7.62
CA ILE A 167 -33.13 -4.13 -7.01
C ILE A 167 -33.69 -3.20 -8.08
N VAL A 168 -32.88 -2.79 -9.07
CA VAL A 168 -33.34 -1.94 -10.18
C VAL A 168 -34.44 -2.64 -10.98
N VAL A 169 -34.24 -3.91 -11.34
CA VAL A 169 -35.28 -4.71 -12.05
C VAL A 169 -36.56 -4.80 -11.22
N GLN A 170 -36.45 -5.09 -9.93
CA GLN A 170 -37.61 -5.17 -9.03
C GLN A 170 -38.34 -3.82 -8.90
N SER A 171 -37.61 -2.70 -8.86
CA SER A 171 -38.21 -1.36 -8.81
C SER A 171 -38.96 -0.99 -10.09
N VAL A 172 -38.45 -1.40 -11.26
CA VAL A 172 -39.11 -1.18 -12.56
C VAL A 172 -40.38 -2.02 -12.68
N GLU A 173 -40.37 -3.28 -12.20
CA GLU A 173 -41.56 -4.12 -12.17
C GLU A 173 -42.65 -3.57 -11.23
N LEU A 174 -42.27 -2.98 -10.09
CA LEU A 174 -43.21 -2.35 -9.16
C LEU A 174 -43.87 -1.11 -9.76
N ASP A 175 -43.11 -0.26 -10.45
CA ASP A 175 -43.62 0.94 -11.13
C ASP A 175 -44.60 0.57 -12.25
N SER A 176 -44.31 -0.49 -13.02
CA SER A 176 -45.20 -0.97 -14.09
C SER A 176 -46.53 -1.59 -13.61
N ARG A 177 -46.69 -1.84 -12.30
CA ARG A 177 -47.89 -2.43 -11.70
C ARG A 177 -48.80 -1.43 -10.99
N VAL A 178 -48.49 -0.13 -11.04
CA VAL A 178 -49.39 0.92 -10.53
C VAL A 178 -50.23 1.43 -11.69
N PRO A 179 -51.47 0.92 -11.91
CA PRO A 179 -52.39 1.56 -12.84
C PRO A 179 -52.82 2.93 -12.31
N GLU A 180 -52.86 3.93 -13.20
CA GLU A 180 -53.40 5.27 -12.94
C GLU A 180 -54.85 5.26 -12.45
#